data_AF-A0A7X7DNM5-F1
#
_entry.id   AF-A0A7X7DNM5-F1
#
_cell.length_a   1.000
_cell.length_b   1.000
_cell.length_c   1.000
_cell.angle_alpha   90.00
_cell.angle_beta   90.00
_cell.angle_gamma   90.00
#
_symmetry.space_group_name_H-M   'P 1'
#
loop_
_entity.id
_entity.type
_entity.pdbx_description
1 polymer ?
#
loop_
_entity_poly.entity_id
_entity_poly.type
_entity_poly.pdbx_seq_one_letter_code
_entity_poly.pdbx_strand_id
1 'polypeptide(L)'
;MLQILKDTLITITTEVTTEVKQLLNVIKGEMKRKEIQSALKLKNDEHFRLAYLTPALSDGVIEMTQPDSPNSPTQRYRLTAKGRDLTHVVNNV
;
A
#
# COMPACT_ATOMS: atom_id res chain seq x y z
N MET A 1 -20.65 -4.57 -28.10
CA MET A 1 -19.34 -3.91 -28.27
C MET A 1 -18.92 -2.97 -27.13
N LEU A 2 -19.82 -2.42 -26.31
CA LEU A 2 -19.43 -1.56 -25.16
C LEU A 2 -19.00 -2.31 -23.89
N GLN A 3 -19.12 -3.64 -23.83
CA GLN A 3 -18.84 -4.41 -22.62
C GLN A 3 -17.32 -4.60 -22.39
N ILE A 4 -16.56 -4.80 -23.47
CA ILE A 4 -15.12 -5.05 -23.42
C ILE A 4 -14.36 -3.88 -22.79
N LEU A 5 -14.75 -2.63 -23.03
CA LEU A 5 -14.08 -1.47 -22.45
C LEU A 5 -14.33 -1.32 -20.93
N LYS A 6 -15.50 -1.73 -20.43
CA LYS A 6 -15.79 -1.71 -18.99
C LYS A 6 -15.01 -2.80 -18.27
N ASP A 7 -14.97 -4.01 -18.83
CA ASP A 7 -14.30 -5.15 -18.23
C ASP A 7 -12.78 -4.92 -18.19
N THR A 8 -12.19 -4.28 -19.22
CA THR A 8 -10.78 -3.85 -19.24
C THR A 8 -10.48 -2.77 -18.21
N LEU A 9 -11.35 -1.77 -18.03
CA LEU A 9 -11.18 -0.76 -16.97
C LEU A 9 -11.30 -1.36 -15.56
N ILE A 10 -12.21 -2.32 -15.38
CA ILE A 10 -12.43 -3.04 -14.12
C ILE A 10 -11.23 -3.97 -13.80
N THR A 11 -10.68 -4.67 -14.79
CA THR A 11 -9.49 -5.53 -14.57
C THR A 11 -8.22 -4.73 -14.27
N ILE A 12 -8.06 -3.54 -14.85
CA ILE A 12 -6.95 -2.63 -14.51
C ILE A 12 -7.09 -2.04 -13.08
N THR A 13 -8.28 -2.07 -12.48
CA THR A 13 -8.56 -1.40 -11.19
C THR A 13 -8.62 -2.30 -9.96
N THR A 14 -8.47 -3.62 -10.08
CA THR A 14 -8.69 -4.53 -8.92
C THR A 14 -7.57 -5.50 -8.59
N GLU A 15 -6.46 -5.53 -9.34
CA GLU A 15 -5.29 -6.30 -8.89
C GLU A 15 -4.43 -5.47 -7.96
N VAL A 16 -4.69 -5.57 -6.66
CA VAL A 16 -3.72 -5.17 -5.65
C VAL A 16 -2.45 -5.97 -5.92
N THR A 17 -1.37 -5.26 -6.28
CA THR A 17 -0.11 -5.90 -6.67
C THR A 17 0.45 -6.73 -5.51
N THR A 18 1.32 -7.69 -5.84
CA THR A 18 1.99 -8.51 -4.82
C THR A 18 2.74 -7.64 -3.81
N GLU A 19 3.37 -6.56 -4.26
CA GLU A 19 4.12 -5.61 -3.44
C GLU A 19 3.20 -4.87 -2.46
N VAL A 20 2.03 -4.40 -2.92
CA VAL A 20 1.06 -3.75 -2.03
C VAL A 20 0.55 -4.74 -0.99
N LYS A 21 0.19 -5.97 -1.37
CA LYS A 21 -0.22 -7.02 -0.42
C LYS A 21 0.84 -7.29 0.64
N GLN A 22 2.11 -7.44 0.22
CA GLN A 22 3.23 -7.64 1.15
C GLN A 22 3.39 -6.47 2.11
N LEU A 23 3.28 -5.23 1.61
CA LEU A 23 3.35 -4.03 2.43
C LEU A 23 2.22 -3.99 3.48
N LEU A 24 0.99 -4.32 3.10
CA LEU A 24 -0.14 -4.33 4.03
C LEU A 24 0.06 -5.34 5.17
N ASN A 25 0.67 -6.49 4.88
CA ASN A 25 0.89 -7.56 5.86
C ASN A 25 1.92 -7.18 6.94
N VAL A 26 2.91 -6.34 6.61
CA VAL A 26 3.96 -5.94 7.56
C VAL A 26 3.60 -4.72 8.42
N ILE A 27 2.65 -3.88 7.98
CA ILE A 27 2.27 -2.69 8.75
C ILE A 27 1.51 -3.09 10.01
N LYS A 28 1.99 -2.60 11.17
CA LYS A 28 1.36 -2.76 12.48
C LYS A 28 1.25 -1.38 13.14
N GLY A 29 0.01 -0.95 13.44
CA GLY A 29 -0.23 0.39 13.97
C GLY A 29 0.29 1.49 13.04
N GLU A 30 1.03 2.44 13.59
CA GLU A 30 1.68 3.51 12.84
C GLU A 30 3.19 3.27 12.75
N MET A 31 3.73 3.22 11.54
CA MET A 31 5.15 2.92 11.29
C MET A 31 5.83 3.98 10.44
N LYS A 32 7.10 4.26 10.72
CA LYS A 32 7.95 5.08 9.86
C LYS A 32 8.23 4.34 8.55
N ARG A 33 8.47 5.11 7.47
CA ARG A 33 8.94 4.60 6.18
C ARG A 33 10.03 3.52 6.31
N LYS A 34 11.08 3.83 7.09
CA LYS A 34 12.24 2.95 7.26
C LYS A 34 11.88 1.65 8.02
N GLU A 35 10.97 1.72 8.98
CA GLU A 35 10.52 0.53 9.72
C GLU A 35 9.78 -0.44 8.78
N ILE A 36 8.90 0.09 7.91
CA ILE A 36 8.16 -0.71 6.91
C ILE A 36 9.13 -1.33 5.90
N GLN A 37 10.06 -0.54 5.37
CA GLN A 37 11.08 -1.02 4.44
C GLN A 37 11.94 -2.14 5.05
N SER A 38 12.37 -1.97 6.31
CA SER A 38 13.12 -2.98 7.04
C SER A 38 12.30 -4.25 7.31
N ALA A 39 11.01 -4.14 7.63
CA ALA A 39 10.13 -5.29 7.81
C ALA A 39 9.96 -6.12 6.52
N LEU A 40 9.97 -5.45 5.35
CA LEU A 40 10.00 -6.08 4.03
C LEU A 40 11.39 -6.60 3.62
N LYS A 41 12.43 -6.35 4.42
CA LYS A 41 13.83 -6.71 4.14
C LYS A 41 14.36 -6.10 2.82
N LEU A 42 13.85 -4.93 2.43
CA LEU A 42 14.24 -4.25 1.20
C LEU A 42 15.43 -3.31 1.41
N LYS A 43 16.47 -3.47 0.59
CA LYS A 43 17.67 -2.60 0.65
C LYS A 43 17.55 -1.34 -0.21
N ASN A 44 16.84 -1.41 -1.32
CA ASN A 44 16.72 -0.30 -2.27
C ASN A 44 15.56 0.63 -1.89
N ASP A 45 15.93 1.84 -1.49
CA ASP A 45 15.02 2.91 -1.05
C ASP A 45 14.07 3.41 -2.13
N GLU A 46 14.53 3.46 -3.39
CA GLU A 46 13.75 3.90 -4.55
C GLU A 46 12.77 2.82 -4.98
N HIS A 47 13.21 1.56 -5.06
CA HIS A 47 12.33 0.45 -5.36
C HIS A 47 11.22 0.31 -4.30
N PHE A 48 11.54 0.41 -3.02
CA PHE A 48 10.53 0.43 -1.96
C PHE A 48 9.51 1.55 -2.16
N ARG A 49 9.96 2.76 -2.51
CA ARG A 49 9.05 3.89 -2.75
C ARG A 49 8.13 3.62 -3.95
N LEU A 50 8.70 3.27 -5.09
CA LEU A 50 7.97 3.18 -6.36
C LEU A 50 7.09 1.95 -6.48
N ALA A 51 7.52 0.81 -5.95
CA ALA A 51 6.81 -0.46 -6.12
C ALA A 51 5.88 -0.80 -4.93
N TYR A 52 6.12 -0.24 -3.73
CA TYR A 52 5.35 -0.58 -2.53
C TYR A 52 4.59 0.62 -1.98
N LEU A 53 5.32 1.66 -1.56
CA LEU A 53 4.74 2.76 -0.78
C LEU A 53 3.81 3.65 -1.62
N THR A 54 4.28 4.12 -2.78
CA THR A 54 3.51 5.01 -3.65
C THR A 54 2.24 4.34 -4.18
N PRO A 55 2.27 3.10 -4.70
CA PRO A 55 1.05 2.41 -5.12
C PRO A 55 0.06 2.22 -3.98
N ALA A 56 0.52 1.80 -2.78
CA ALA A 56 -0.36 1.62 -1.63
C ALA A 56 -1.04 2.93 -1.16
N LEU A 57 -0.35 4.07 -1.24
CA LEU A 57 -0.92 5.39 -0.98
C LEU A 57 -1.94 5.77 -2.07
N SER A 58 -1.59 5.55 -3.34
CA SER A 58 -2.46 5.84 -4.48
C SER A 58 -3.75 5.03 -4.44
N ASP A 59 -3.66 3.77 -4.01
CA ASP A 59 -4.80 2.86 -3.86
C ASP A 59 -5.65 3.18 -2.61
N GLY A 60 -5.19 4.09 -1.75
CA GLY A 60 -5.86 4.46 -0.50
C GLY A 60 -5.95 3.33 0.52
N VAL A 61 -5.08 2.32 0.43
CA VAL A 61 -5.03 1.19 1.37
C VAL A 61 -4.15 1.50 2.59
N ILE A 62 -3.29 2.50 2.47
CA ILE A 62 -2.57 3.12 3.57
C ILE A 62 -2.71 4.65 3.50
N GLU A 63 -2.43 5.31 4.62
CA GLU A 63 -2.45 6.77 4.72
C GLU A 63 -1.26 7.30 5.53
N MET A 64 -0.96 8.60 5.35
CA MET A 64 0.00 9.34 6.17
C MET A 64 -0.65 9.86 7.44
N THR A 65 0.08 9.89 8.54
CA THR A 65 -0.40 10.51 9.79
C THR A 65 -0.35 12.04 9.76
N GLN A 66 0.53 12.62 8.94
CA GLN A 66 0.72 14.07 8.78
C GLN A 66 0.72 14.44 7.28
N PRO A 67 -0.43 14.41 6.60
CA PRO A 67 -0.50 14.67 5.15
C PRO A 67 -0.03 16.08 4.77
N ASP A 68 -0.28 17.09 5.62
CA ASP A 68 0.13 18.49 5.38
C ASP A 68 1.63 18.73 5.56
N SER A 69 2.34 17.75 6.13
CA SER A 69 3.79 17.82 6.36
C SER A 69 4.45 16.49 6.00
N PRO A 70 4.44 16.10 4.70
CA PRO A 70 4.85 14.77 4.24
C PRO A 70 6.31 14.46 4.56
N ASN A 71 7.16 15.49 4.64
CA ASN A 71 8.59 15.39 4.93
C ASN A 71 8.92 15.52 6.42
N SER A 72 7.92 15.56 7.30
CA SER A 72 8.12 15.66 8.76
C SER A 72 8.96 14.49 9.28
N PRO A 73 9.92 14.72 10.19
CA PRO A 73 10.72 13.65 10.79
C PRO A 73 9.88 12.70 11.66
N THR A 74 8.67 13.13 12.06
CA THR A 74 7.71 12.31 12.82
C THR A 74 6.62 11.72 11.95
N GLN A 75 6.71 11.85 10.61
CA GLN A 75 5.78 11.21 9.68
C GLN A 75 5.73 9.69 9.87
N ARG A 76 4.53 9.13 9.85
CA ARG A 76 4.25 7.68 9.90
C ARG A 76 3.18 7.32 8.87
N TYR A 77 3.05 6.02 8.65
CA TYR A 77 2.07 5.41 7.77
C TYR A 77 1.30 4.35 8.53
N ARG A 78 0.02 4.19 8.20
CA ARG A 78 -0.87 3.19 8.80
C ARG A 78 -1.88 2.67 7.79
N LEU A 79 -2.47 1.51 8.10
CA LEU A 79 -3.54 0.94 7.29
C LEU A 79 -4.81 1.81 7.37
N THR A 80 -5.49 2.02 6.25
CA THR A 80 -6.85 2.56 6.23
C THR A 80 -7.87 1.46 6.55
N ALA A 81 -9.16 1.79 6.62
CA ALA A 81 -10.21 0.77 6.70
C ALA A 81 -10.13 -0.21 5.52
N LYS A 82 -10.03 0.33 4.29
CA LYS A 82 -9.86 -0.45 3.05
C LYS A 82 -8.64 -1.38 3.12
N GLY A 83 -7.50 -0.88 3.61
CA GLY A 83 -6.30 -1.71 3.76
C GLY A 83 -6.46 -2.85 4.75
N ARG A 84 -7.20 -2.63 5.85
CA ARG A 84 -7.51 -3.68 6.84
C ARG A 84 -8.45 -4.74 6.27
N ASP A 85 -9.43 -4.36 5.46
CA ASP A 85 -10.35 -5.35 4.87
C ASP A 85 -9.60 -6.28 3.90
N LEU A 86 -8.64 -5.72 3.14
CA LEU A 86 -7.80 -6.51 2.23
C LEU A 86 -6.87 -7.49 2.95
N THR A 87 -6.34 -7.17 4.14
CA THR A 87 -5.49 -8.12 4.88
C THR A 87 -6.27 -9.32 5.40
N HIS A 88 -7.57 -9.21 5.68
CA HIS A 88 -8.39 -10.34 6.12
C HIS A 88 -8.72 -11.30 4.98
N VAL A 89 -8.84 -10.80 3.74
CA VAL A 89 -9.07 -11.64 2.56
C VAL A 89 -7.83 -12.45 2.19
N VAL A 90 -6.63 -11.89 2.37
CA VAL A 90 -5.37 -12.52 1.94
C VAL A 90 -4.94 -13.70 2.83
N ASN A 91 -5.45 -13.80 4.07
CA ASN A 91 -5.09 -14.89 4.99
C ASN A 91 -6.02 -16.14 4.90
N ASN A 92 -6.93 -16.18 3.93
CA ASN A 92 -7.87 -17.28 3.70
C ASN A 92 -7.58 -18.09 2.41
N VAL A 93 -6.31 -18.15 1.97
CA VAL A 93 -5.89 -18.97 0.82
C VAL A 93 -4.76 -19.91 1.23
#